data_AF-A0A924Y6Y8-F1
#
_entry.id   AF-A0A924Y6Y8-F1
#
_cell.length_a   1.000
_cell.length_b   1.000
_cell.length_c   1.000
_cell.angle_alpha   90.00
_cell.angle_beta   90.00
_cell.angle_gamma   90.00
#
_symmetry.space_group_name_H-M   'P 1'
#
loop_
_entity.id
_entity.type
_entity.pdbx_description
1 polymer ?
#
loop_
_entity_poly.entity_id
_entity_poly.type
_entity_poly.pdbx_seq_one_letter_code
_entity_poly.pdbx_strand_id
1 'polypeptide(L)'
;MRLFKDGSEFGGWQRGLLRAALLTAAVGIPALAFAQDPAAAPAVAAEAVPAGPELNSGDTAWMLISSALVMFMTPGLALFYGGMIRTKNVLNTLMQSFVALSVITVFWVICGYSFAFAPGSPFYGGSNFLMLKGVEQGAFTLNGVGITFPHQLFAFYQLMFAIITPALISGAIADRMKFGAYIAFISMWHFIV
;
A
#
# COMPACT_ATOMS: atom_id res chain seq x y z
N MET A 1 48.09 14.47 50.77
CA MET A 1 47.30 15.60 50.26
C MET A 1 47.02 15.30 48.79
N ARG A 2 46.15 14.32 48.48
CA ARG A 2 44.76 14.47 47.98
C ARG A 2 44.62 15.62 46.97
N LEU A 3 44.19 15.28 45.74
CA LEU A 3 43.91 16.07 44.51
C LEU A 3 44.85 15.56 43.40
N PHE A 4 44.50 14.70 42.45
CA PHE A 4 43.25 14.54 41.70
C PHE A 4 42.99 13.04 41.45
N LYS A 5 41.74 12.66 41.72
CA LYS A 5 41.19 11.32 41.66
C LYS A 5 40.31 11.27 40.40
N ASP A 6 40.55 10.25 39.58
CA ASP A 6 39.69 9.73 38.51
C ASP A 6 39.46 10.61 37.25
N GLY A 7 40.11 10.20 36.14
CA GLY A 7 39.84 10.69 34.79
C GLY A 7 38.73 9.92 34.06
N SER A 8 37.94 9.09 34.76
CA SER A 8 36.94 8.19 34.16
C SER A 8 35.52 8.78 34.05
N GLU A 9 35.29 9.97 34.61
CA GLU A 9 33.96 10.61 34.70
C GLU A 9 33.58 11.41 33.44
N PHE A 10 34.55 11.82 32.61
CA PHE A 10 34.27 12.59 31.37
C PHE A 10 33.76 11.74 30.19
N GLY A 11 33.77 10.41 30.31
CA GLY A 11 33.36 9.49 29.25
C GLY A 11 31.88 9.06 29.30
N GLY A 12 31.11 9.46 30.32
CA GLY A 12 29.71 9.04 30.50
C GLY A 12 28.79 9.53 29.37
N TRP A 13 28.90 10.81 29.01
CA TRP A 13 28.09 11.41 27.96
C TRP A 13 28.46 10.89 26.56
N GLN A 14 29.75 10.67 26.30
CA GLN A 14 30.22 10.02 25.06
C GLN A 14 29.71 8.57 24.96
N ARG A 15 29.73 7.79 26.05
CA ARG A 15 29.17 6.42 26.07
C ARG A 15 27.65 6.41 25.91
N GLY A 16 26.94 7.43 26.42
CA GLY A 16 25.51 7.62 26.20
C GLY A 16 25.16 7.95 24.75
N LEU A 17 25.95 8.82 24.12
CA LEU A 17 25.82 9.15 22.69
C LEU A 17 26.20 7.98 21.77
N LEU A 18 27.22 7.19 22.14
CA LEU A 18 27.60 5.98 21.39
C LEU A 18 26.55 4.89 21.52
N ARG A 19 25.89 4.75 22.69
CA ARG A 19 24.74 3.85 22.86
C ARG A 19 23.49 4.35 22.15
N ALA A 20 23.24 5.66 22.12
CA ALA A 20 22.17 6.24 21.32
C ALA A 20 22.41 6.04 19.82
N ALA A 21 23.66 6.21 19.35
CA ALA A 21 24.06 5.95 17.97
C ALA A 21 23.94 4.46 17.59
N LEU A 22 24.30 3.54 18.49
CA LEU A 22 24.15 2.10 18.30
C LEU A 22 22.68 1.62 18.37
N LEU A 23 21.81 2.31 19.13
CA LEU A 23 20.37 2.02 19.16
C LEU A 23 19.62 2.65 17.97
N THR A 24 20.08 3.77 17.41
CA THR A 24 19.60 4.28 16.12
C THR A 24 20.12 3.49 14.92
N ALA A 25 21.23 2.76 15.06
CA ALA A 25 21.73 1.86 14.01
C ALA A 25 20.91 0.56 13.87
N ALA A 26 20.08 0.21 14.87
CA ALA A 26 19.20 -0.96 14.81
C ALA A 26 17.80 -0.66 14.21
N VAL A 27 17.48 0.60 13.92
CA VAL A 27 16.24 1.00 13.23
C VAL A 27 16.48 1.24 11.72
N GLY A 28 17.73 1.13 11.25
CA GLY A 28 18.14 1.36 9.87
C GLY A 28 18.30 0.11 8.99
N ILE A 29 17.93 -1.08 9.46
CA ILE A 29 18.00 -2.31 8.66
C ILE A 29 16.58 -2.87 8.54
N PRO A 30 15.86 -2.45 7.49
CA PRO A 30 15.71 -3.36 6.36
C PRO A 30 15.97 -2.65 5.03
N ALA A 31 17.04 -1.86 4.91
CA ALA A 31 17.46 -1.29 3.63
C ALA A 31 18.44 -2.21 2.85
N LEU A 32 18.85 -3.34 3.43
CA LEU A 32 19.78 -4.31 2.82
C LEU A 32 19.14 -5.67 2.49
N ALA A 33 17.81 -5.81 2.61
CA ALA A 33 17.07 -7.00 2.20
C ALA A 33 16.29 -6.82 0.87
N PHE A 34 16.37 -5.65 0.23
CA PHE A 34 15.79 -5.40 -1.11
C PHE A 34 16.83 -4.94 -2.13
N ALA A 35 18.11 -5.28 -1.92
CA ALA A 35 19.04 -5.42 -3.02
C ALA A 35 18.79 -6.80 -3.66
N GLN A 36 17.76 -6.90 -4.48
CA GLN A 36 17.60 -8.04 -5.37
C GLN A 36 18.55 -7.80 -6.56
N ASP A 37 19.78 -8.31 -6.41
CA ASP A 37 20.69 -8.56 -7.52
C ASP A 37 19.89 -9.34 -8.61
N PRO A 38 19.95 -8.94 -9.89
CA PRO A 38 19.15 -9.52 -10.94
C PRO A 38 19.82 -10.81 -11.43
N ALA A 39 19.77 -11.89 -10.63
CA ALA A 39 20.25 -13.18 -11.07
C ALA A 39 19.52 -14.33 -10.36
N ALA A 40 18.97 -15.22 -11.20
CA ALA A 40 18.41 -16.54 -10.89
C ALA A 40 17.00 -16.61 -10.29
N ALA A 41 15.99 -16.31 -11.11
CA ALA A 41 14.78 -17.14 -11.18
C ALA A 41 14.90 -18.00 -12.47
N PRO A 42 14.48 -19.29 -12.44
CA PRO A 42 14.81 -20.25 -13.48
C PRO A 42 14.26 -19.81 -14.84
N ALA A 43 15.12 -19.84 -15.85
CA ALA A 43 14.78 -19.63 -17.24
C ALA A 43 13.73 -20.66 -17.68
N VAL A 44 12.47 -20.24 -17.75
CA VAL A 44 11.46 -20.92 -18.57
C VAL A 44 11.71 -20.45 -20.00
N ALA A 45 11.93 -21.43 -20.87
CA ALA A 45 12.41 -21.27 -22.23
C ALA A 45 11.70 -20.14 -22.99
N ALA A 46 12.52 -19.32 -23.67
CA ALA A 46 12.07 -18.34 -24.63
C ALA A 46 11.41 -19.06 -25.81
N GLU A 47 10.08 -19.06 -25.84
CA GLU A 47 9.29 -19.34 -27.04
C GLU A 47 8.80 -18.03 -27.64
N ALA A 48 8.91 -17.97 -28.97
CA ALA A 48 8.74 -16.86 -29.91
C ALA A 48 7.95 -15.61 -29.47
N VAL A 49 8.49 -14.44 -29.82
CA VAL A 49 7.80 -13.15 -29.88
C VAL A 49 6.98 -13.08 -31.18
N PRO A 50 5.66 -12.84 -31.14
CA PRO A 50 4.98 -12.22 -32.27
C PRO A 50 4.15 -10.99 -31.87
N ALA A 51 4.18 -10.02 -32.78
CA ALA A 51 3.36 -8.80 -32.89
C ALA A 51 3.45 -7.80 -31.71
N GLY A 52 3.19 -6.51 -31.97
CA GLY A 52 3.16 -5.46 -30.93
C GLY A 52 2.20 -5.81 -29.79
N PRO A 53 2.15 -5.06 -28.68
CA PRO A 53 1.44 -5.49 -27.47
C PRO A 53 -0.06 -5.62 -27.74
N GLU A 54 -0.48 -6.79 -28.21
CA GLU A 54 -1.86 -7.19 -28.38
C GLU A 54 -2.36 -7.60 -27.00
N LEU A 55 -3.51 -7.08 -26.63
CA LEU A 55 -4.15 -7.41 -25.36
C LEU A 55 -4.35 -8.93 -25.28
N ASN A 56 -3.78 -9.56 -24.25
CA ASN A 56 -4.00 -10.97 -24.00
C ASN A 56 -5.32 -11.13 -23.24
N SER A 57 -6.26 -11.83 -23.86
CA SER A 57 -7.58 -12.07 -23.27
C SER A 57 -7.51 -12.94 -22.00
N GLY A 58 -6.57 -13.88 -21.93
CA GLY A 58 -6.31 -14.70 -20.75
C GLY A 58 -5.79 -13.90 -19.57
N ASP A 59 -4.80 -13.03 -19.80
CA ASP A 59 -4.25 -12.14 -18.77
C ASP A 59 -5.31 -11.16 -18.26
N THR A 60 -6.09 -10.59 -19.18
CA THR A 60 -7.19 -9.68 -18.85
C THR A 60 -8.27 -10.40 -18.04
N ALA A 61 -8.67 -11.60 -18.44
CA ALA A 61 -9.65 -12.41 -17.71
C ALA A 61 -9.15 -12.76 -16.30
N TRP A 62 -7.88 -13.17 -16.18
CA TRP A 62 -7.29 -13.48 -14.89
C TRP A 62 -7.22 -12.25 -13.98
N MET A 63 -6.85 -11.09 -14.51
CA MET A 63 -6.82 -9.83 -13.77
C MET A 63 -8.22 -9.38 -13.33
N LEU A 64 -9.25 -9.58 -14.15
CA LEU A 64 -10.64 -9.30 -13.77
C LEU A 64 -11.11 -10.22 -12.64
N ILE A 65 -10.86 -11.53 -12.74
CA ILE A 65 -11.21 -12.49 -11.69
C ILE A 65 -10.44 -12.18 -10.40
N SER A 66 -9.15 -11.89 -10.50
CA SER A 66 -8.33 -11.49 -9.36
C SER A 66 -8.88 -10.23 -8.68
N SER A 67 -9.27 -9.22 -9.46
CA SER A 67 -9.89 -8.00 -8.93
C SER A 67 -11.21 -8.29 -8.21
N ALA A 68 -12.04 -9.16 -8.78
CA ALA A 68 -13.31 -9.57 -8.15
C ALA A 68 -13.10 -10.32 -6.83
N LEU A 69 -12.09 -11.19 -6.77
CA LEU A 69 -11.73 -11.91 -5.53
C LEU A 69 -11.26 -10.96 -4.43
N VAL A 70 -10.43 -9.96 -4.77
CA VAL A 70 -9.98 -8.96 -3.80
C VAL A 70 -11.16 -8.07 -3.38
N MET A 71 -12.02 -7.66 -4.32
CA MET A 71 -13.24 -6.90 -4.00
C MET A 71 -14.13 -7.64 -2.99
N PHE A 72 -14.26 -8.96 -3.11
CA PHE A 72 -15.06 -9.80 -2.21
C PHE A 72 -14.54 -9.79 -0.76
N MET A 73 -13.27 -9.46 -0.53
CA MET A 73 -12.72 -9.31 0.82
C MET A 73 -13.35 -8.15 1.58
N THR A 74 -13.73 -7.05 0.91
CA THR A 74 -14.29 -5.87 1.58
C THR A 74 -15.59 -6.16 2.36
N PRO A 75 -16.62 -6.78 1.75
CA PRO A 75 -17.80 -7.22 2.51
C PRO A 75 -17.49 -8.37 3.48
N GLY A 76 -16.54 -9.25 3.14
CA GLY A 76 -16.07 -10.31 4.05
C GLY A 76 -15.50 -9.76 5.36
N LEU A 77 -14.66 -8.73 5.28
CA LEU A 77 -14.09 -8.02 6.43
C LEU A 77 -15.16 -7.27 7.22
N ALA A 78 -16.10 -6.62 6.54
CA ALA A 78 -17.22 -5.93 7.19
C ALA A 78 -18.02 -6.90 8.08
N LEU A 79 -18.37 -8.07 7.55
CA LEU A 79 -19.09 -9.11 8.29
C LEU A 79 -18.23 -9.73 9.40
N PHE A 80 -16.94 -9.95 9.13
CA PHE A 80 -16.00 -10.50 10.11
C PHE A 80 -15.84 -9.56 11.33
N TYR A 81 -15.56 -8.28 11.11
CA TYR A 81 -15.43 -7.30 12.18
C TYR A 81 -16.77 -6.94 12.82
N GLY A 82 -17.85 -6.90 12.02
CA GLY A 82 -19.21 -6.73 12.54
C GLY A 82 -19.62 -7.87 13.49
N GLY A 83 -19.24 -9.12 13.20
CA GLY A 83 -19.55 -10.28 14.03
C GLY A 83 -18.78 -10.34 15.35
N MET A 84 -17.62 -9.67 15.45
CA MET A 84 -16.79 -9.64 16.66
C MET A 84 -17.16 -8.52 17.65
N ILE A 85 -18.06 -7.62 17.26
CA ILE A 85 -18.46 -6.50 18.11
C ILE A 85 -19.87 -6.66 18.68
N ARG A 86 -20.18 -5.84 19.68
CA ARG A 86 -21.50 -5.83 20.33
C ARG A 86 -22.59 -5.46 19.32
N THR A 87 -23.71 -6.17 19.36
CA THR A 87 -24.88 -6.02 18.46
C THR A 87 -25.33 -4.57 18.26
N LYS A 88 -25.32 -3.76 19.33
CA LYS A 88 -25.69 -2.33 19.28
C LYS A 88 -24.82 -1.46 18.37
N ASN A 89 -23.60 -1.91 18.05
CA ASN A 89 -22.62 -1.16 17.28
C ASN A 89 -22.31 -1.79 15.91
N VAL A 90 -22.90 -2.95 15.60
CA VAL A 90 -22.68 -3.70 14.35
C VAL A 90 -22.98 -2.83 13.14
N LEU A 91 -24.11 -2.11 13.17
CA LEU A 91 -24.50 -1.23 12.07
C LEU A 91 -23.45 -0.14 11.79
N ASN A 92 -22.87 0.45 12.84
CA ASN A 92 -21.86 1.49 12.69
C ASN A 92 -20.56 0.94 12.09
N THR A 93 -20.11 -0.25 12.51
CA THR A 93 -18.91 -0.88 11.94
C THR A 93 -19.11 -1.35 10.51
N LEU A 94 -20.27 -1.93 10.17
CA LEU A 94 -20.59 -2.25 8.78
C LEU A 94 -20.58 -0.98 7.91
N MET A 95 -21.14 0.11 8.41
CA MET A 95 -21.14 1.39 7.68
C MET A 95 -19.74 1.97 7.49
N GLN A 96 -18.84 1.83 8.46
CA GLN A 96 -17.44 2.25 8.31
C GLN A 96 -16.73 1.51 7.18
N SER A 97 -16.99 0.22 7.00
CA SER A 97 -16.40 -0.56 5.89
C SER A 97 -16.96 -0.15 4.52
N PHE A 98 -18.27 0.06 4.39
CA PHE A 98 -18.87 0.53 3.13
C PHE A 98 -18.47 1.97 2.78
N VAL A 99 -18.30 2.82 3.78
CA VAL A 99 -17.87 4.22 3.57
C VAL A 99 -16.40 4.30 3.21
N ALA A 100 -15.55 3.38 3.71
CA ALA A 100 -14.19 3.27 3.20
C ALA A 100 -14.18 2.94 1.69
N LEU A 101 -15.05 2.03 1.24
CA LEU A 101 -15.16 1.70 -0.19
C LEU A 101 -15.48 2.96 -1.01
N SER A 102 -16.47 3.77 -0.62
CA SER A 102 -16.85 4.97 -1.38
C SER A 102 -15.80 6.08 -1.32
N VAL A 103 -15.32 6.44 -0.12
CA VAL A 103 -14.37 7.54 0.07
C VAL A 103 -13.06 7.25 -0.65
N ILE A 104 -12.51 6.05 -0.47
CA ILE A 104 -11.21 5.69 -1.04
C ILE A 104 -11.29 5.59 -2.56
N THR A 105 -12.40 5.09 -3.12
CA THR A 105 -12.62 5.10 -4.57
C THR A 105 -12.56 6.52 -5.14
N VAL A 106 -13.20 7.49 -4.49
CA VAL A 106 -13.18 8.88 -4.95
C VAL A 106 -11.77 9.46 -4.88
N PHE A 107 -11.05 9.27 -3.77
CA PHE A 107 -9.67 9.73 -3.64
C PHE A 107 -8.74 9.07 -4.66
N TRP A 108 -8.91 7.77 -4.91
CA TRP A 108 -8.11 7.01 -5.86
C TRP A 108 -8.22 7.56 -7.27
N VAL A 109 -9.45 7.82 -7.71
CA VAL A 109 -9.73 8.39 -9.04
C VAL A 109 -9.16 9.80 -9.15
N ILE A 110 -9.32 10.64 -8.13
CA ILE A 110 -8.86 12.04 -8.17
C ILE A 110 -7.33 12.11 -8.19
N CYS A 111 -6.66 11.44 -7.26
CA CYS A 111 -5.20 11.56 -7.11
C CYS A 111 -4.47 10.30 -6.66
N GLY A 112 -5.12 9.38 -5.93
CA GLY A 112 -4.44 8.23 -5.32
C GLY A 112 -3.70 7.35 -6.34
N TYR A 113 -4.32 7.08 -7.50
CA TYR A 113 -3.66 6.31 -8.55
C TYR A 113 -2.41 6.99 -9.10
N SER A 114 -2.47 8.31 -9.30
CA SER A 114 -1.35 9.10 -9.82
C SER A 114 -0.18 9.11 -8.85
N PHE A 115 -0.43 9.35 -7.56
CA PHE A 115 0.65 9.39 -6.57
C PHE A 115 1.24 8.02 -6.26
N ALA A 116 0.53 6.92 -6.53
CA ALA A 116 1.07 5.58 -6.39
C ALA A 116 1.86 5.11 -7.62
N PHE A 117 1.35 5.34 -8.84
CA PHE A 117 1.85 4.68 -10.05
C PHE A 117 2.32 5.62 -11.17
N ALA A 118 2.10 6.94 -11.07
CA ALA A 118 2.64 7.85 -12.08
C ALA A 118 4.17 7.96 -11.97
N PRO A 119 4.89 8.07 -13.10
CA PRO A 119 6.32 8.36 -13.08
C PRO A 119 6.61 9.65 -12.29
N GLY A 120 7.56 9.58 -11.36
CA GLY A 120 7.83 10.65 -10.41
C GLY A 120 9.10 10.39 -9.60
N SER A 121 9.02 10.60 -8.29
CA SER A 121 10.14 10.35 -7.37
C SER A 121 10.11 8.92 -6.82
N PRO A 122 11.20 8.42 -6.20
CA PRO A 122 11.21 7.11 -5.53
C PRO A 122 10.24 7.01 -4.33
N PHE A 123 9.75 8.14 -3.82
CA PHE A 123 8.90 8.20 -2.62
C PHE A 123 7.42 8.41 -2.94
N TYR A 124 7.12 9.15 -4.01
CA TYR A 124 5.77 9.44 -4.47
C TYR A 124 5.76 9.65 -5.99
N GLY A 125 4.69 9.21 -6.64
CA GLY A 125 4.44 9.38 -8.06
C GLY A 125 4.11 10.81 -8.47
N GLY A 126 4.10 11.06 -9.77
CA GLY A 126 3.79 12.37 -10.35
C GLY A 126 2.29 12.72 -10.41
N SER A 127 1.97 13.85 -11.03
CA SER A 127 0.60 14.32 -11.30
C SER A 127 0.05 13.88 -12.67
N ASN A 128 0.74 12.97 -13.36
CA ASN A 128 0.46 12.63 -14.75
C ASN A 128 -0.86 11.87 -14.95
N PHE A 129 -1.31 11.12 -13.94
CA PHE A 129 -2.55 10.34 -13.97
C PHE A 129 -3.65 10.93 -13.06
N LEU A 130 -3.60 12.22 -12.74
CA LEU A 130 -4.67 12.88 -11.98
C LEU A 130 -6.01 12.74 -12.71
N MET A 131 -7.08 12.42 -11.99
CA MET A 131 -8.39 12.08 -12.56
C MET A 131 -8.36 10.93 -13.59
N LEU A 132 -7.38 10.02 -13.47
CA LEU A 132 -7.13 8.93 -14.42
C LEU A 132 -6.86 9.41 -15.86
N LYS A 133 -6.40 10.65 -16.04
CA LYS A 133 -6.01 11.16 -17.37
C LYS A 133 -4.83 10.36 -17.91
N GLY A 134 -4.92 9.87 -19.14
CA GLY A 134 -3.87 9.03 -19.75
C GLY A 134 -3.86 7.57 -19.27
N VAL A 135 -4.80 7.16 -18.42
CA VAL A 135 -5.05 5.75 -18.10
C VAL A 135 -6.02 5.17 -19.13
N GLU A 136 -5.48 4.85 -20.30
CA GLU A 136 -6.27 4.38 -21.43
C GLU A 136 -6.58 2.88 -21.34
N GLN A 137 -7.52 2.43 -22.17
CA GLN A 137 -7.82 0.99 -22.35
C GLN A 137 -6.78 0.27 -23.22
N GLY A 138 -5.74 0.98 -23.66
CA GLY A 138 -4.64 0.43 -24.44
C GLY A 138 -3.82 -0.59 -23.67
N ALA A 139 -3.06 -1.37 -24.42
CA ALA A 139 -2.18 -2.39 -23.90
C ALA A 139 -1.12 -1.79 -22.96
N PHE A 140 -1.15 -2.23 -21.71
CA PHE A 140 -0.18 -1.87 -20.68
C PHE A 140 0.57 -3.13 -20.27
N THR A 141 1.90 -3.01 -20.21
CA THR A 141 2.78 -4.06 -19.69
C THR A 141 3.46 -3.54 -18.43
N LEU A 142 3.31 -4.29 -17.34
CA LEU A 142 3.98 -3.98 -16.09
C LEU A 142 5.44 -4.43 -16.20
N ASN A 143 6.38 -3.47 -16.13
CA ASN A 143 7.83 -3.74 -16.16
C ASN A 143 8.36 -4.49 -17.40
N GLY A 144 7.68 -4.40 -18.54
CA GLY A 144 8.08 -5.10 -19.77
C GLY A 144 7.97 -6.62 -19.70
N VAL A 145 7.33 -7.16 -18.66
CA VAL A 145 6.94 -8.57 -18.61
C VAL A 145 5.85 -8.77 -19.68
N GLY A 146 5.92 -9.84 -20.46
CA GLY A 146 5.01 -10.14 -21.59
C GLY A 146 3.53 -10.38 -21.22
N ILE A 147 3.09 -9.91 -20.06
CA ILE A 147 1.71 -9.91 -19.60
C ILE A 147 1.07 -8.59 -20.07
N THR A 148 0.01 -8.69 -20.85
CA THR A 148 -0.59 -7.52 -21.51
C THR A 148 -2.07 -7.40 -21.14
N PHE A 149 -2.41 -6.34 -20.42
CA PHE A 149 -3.79 -6.03 -20.01
C PHE A 149 -4.06 -4.52 -20.13
N PRO A 150 -5.32 -4.08 -20.09
CA PRO A 150 -5.64 -2.65 -20.11
C PRO A 150 -5.09 -1.92 -18.89
N HIS A 151 -4.52 -0.73 -19.08
CA HIS A 151 -4.02 0.09 -17.96
C HIS A 151 -5.12 0.39 -16.93
N GLN A 152 -6.34 0.64 -17.40
CA GLN A 152 -7.51 0.86 -16.54
C GLN A 152 -7.82 -0.35 -15.63
N LEU A 153 -7.58 -1.57 -16.10
CA LEU A 153 -7.79 -2.78 -15.30
C LEU A 153 -6.78 -2.88 -14.16
N PHE A 154 -5.53 -2.47 -14.42
CA PHE A 154 -4.52 -2.39 -13.37
C PHE A 154 -4.88 -1.35 -12.30
N ALA A 155 -5.37 -0.17 -12.72
CA ALA A 155 -5.84 0.85 -11.79
C ALA A 155 -7.00 0.37 -10.91
N PHE A 156 -7.92 -0.42 -11.48
CA PHE A 156 -9.02 -1.04 -10.75
C PHE A 156 -8.56 -2.14 -9.79
N TYR A 157 -7.63 -3.01 -10.22
CA TYR A 157 -7.06 -4.05 -9.37
C TYR A 157 -6.39 -3.45 -8.13
N GLN A 158 -5.57 -2.41 -8.33
CA GLN A 158 -4.86 -1.72 -7.25
C GLN A 158 -5.79 -0.94 -6.32
N LEU A 159 -6.89 -0.39 -6.85
CA LEU A 159 -7.93 0.24 -6.04
C LEU A 159 -8.46 -0.73 -4.97
N MET A 160 -8.61 -2.02 -5.28
CA MET A 160 -9.13 -2.99 -4.31
C MET A 160 -8.21 -3.12 -3.09
N PHE A 161 -6.89 -3.10 -3.28
CA PHE A 161 -5.92 -3.08 -2.17
C PHE A 161 -6.00 -1.80 -1.37
N ALA A 162 -6.09 -0.65 -2.06
CA ALA A 162 -6.25 0.65 -1.42
C ALA A 162 -7.51 0.73 -0.54
N ILE A 163 -8.61 0.06 -0.93
CA ILE A 163 -9.85 0.01 -0.13
C ILE A 163 -9.70 -0.90 1.09
N ILE A 164 -9.04 -2.06 0.95
CA ILE A 164 -8.92 -3.04 2.04
C ILE A 164 -8.10 -2.49 3.22
N THR A 165 -7.08 -1.67 2.98
CA THR A 165 -6.20 -1.18 4.05
C THR A 165 -6.94 -0.35 5.11
N PRO A 166 -7.69 0.72 4.78
CA PRO A 166 -8.50 1.43 5.76
C PRO A 166 -9.66 0.58 6.30
N ALA A 167 -10.18 -0.38 5.51
CA ALA A 167 -11.20 -1.31 6.02
C ALA A 167 -10.64 -2.20 7.16
N LEU A 168 -9.38 -2.65 7.09
CA LEU A 168 -8.72 -3.38 8.18
C LEU A 168 -8.52 -2.49 9.42
N ILE A 169 -8.12 -1.22 9.22
CA ILE A 169 -8.00 -0.27 10.31
C ILE A 169 -9.35 -0.08 11.02
N SER A 170 -10.45 0.01 10.26
CA SER A 170 -11.82 0.12 10.79
C SER A 170 -12.19 -1.00 11.78
N GLY A 171 -11.69 -2.22 11.53
CA GLY A 171 -11.90 -3.37 12.40
C GLY A 171 -11.15 -3.26 13.74
N ALA A 172 -9.93 -2.70 13.74
CA ALA A 172 -9.12 -2.52 14.95
C ALA A 172 -9.66 -1.41 15.87
N ILE A 173 -10.26 -0.36 15.30
CA ILE A 173 -10.83 0.78 16.03
C ILE A 173 -12.35 0.68 16.20
N ALA A 174 -12.92 -0.47 15.86
CA ALA A 174 -14.36 -0.70 15.92
C ALA A 174 -14.90 -0.41 17.33
N ASP A 175 -16.03 0.29 17.41
CA ASP A 175 -16.66 0.73 18.67
C ASP A 175 -15.88 1.77 19.51
N ARG A 176 -14.80 2.38 18.97
CA ARG A 176 -13.98 3.37 19.71
C ARG A 176 -13.88 4.75 19.05
N MET A 177 -14.27 4.89 17.79
CA MET A 177 -14.23 6.16 17.05
C MET A 177 -15.61 6.58 16.53
N LYS A 178 -15.85 7.91 16.57
CA LYS A 178 -17.01 8.54 15.92
C LYS A 178 -16.89 8.40 14.40
N PHE A 179 -18.02 8.19 13.72
CA PHE A 179 -18.06 7.99 12.26
C PHE A 179 -17.40 9.13 11.47
N GLY A 180 -17.66 10.40 11.83
CA GLY A 180 -17.02 11.54 11.15
C GLY A 180 -15.50 11.59 11.36
N ALA A 181 -15.02 11.23 12.55
CA ALA A 181 -13.58 11.15 12.83
C ALA A 181 -12.92 10.03 12.02
N TYR A 182 -13.63 8.92 11.80
CA TYR A 182 -13.18 7.83 10.94
C TYR A 182 -13.03 8.28 9.47
N ILE A 183 -14.02 8.99 8.90
CA ILE A 183 -13.92 9.51 7.52
C ILE A 183 -12.70 10.43 7.36
N ALA A 184 -12.52 11.38 8.29
CA ALA A 184 -11.39 12.30 8.24
C ALA A 184 -10.06 11.54 8.35
N PHE A 185 -10.00 10.55 9.25
CA PHE A 185 -8.82 9.71 9.43
C PHE A 185 -8.48 8.92 8.15
N ILE A 186 -9.42 8.17 7.56
CA ILE A 186 -9.10 7.35 6.37
C ILE A 186 -8.75 8.22 5.16
N SER A 187 -9.34 9.41 5.03
CA SER A 187 -9.05 10.35 3.93
C SER A 187 -7.63 10.89 4.04
N MET A 188 -7.23 11.31 5.25
CA MET A 188 -5.88 11.79 5.51
C MET A 188 -4.85 10.67 5.44
N TRP A 189 -5.18 9.50 5.99
CA TRP A 189 -4.32 8.33 5.99
C TRP A 189 -4.02 7.88 4.56
N HIS A 190 -5.04 7.72 3.71
CA HIS A 190 -4.86 7.31 2.31
C HIS A 190 -4.06 8.31 1.46
N PHE A 191 -4.07 9.59 1.83
CA PHE A 191 -3.28 10.60 1.13
C PHE A 191 -1.79 10.57 1.52
N ILE A 192 -1.48 10.16 2.74
CA ILE A 192 -0.13 10.24 3.32
C ILE A 192 0.59 8.89 3.31
N VAL A 193 -0.16 7.79 3.44
CA VAL A 193 0.32 6.40 3.62
C VAL A 193 -0.20 5.53 2.49
#